data_AF-A0A090VLM4-F1
#
_entry.id   AF-A0A090VLM4-F1
#
_cell.length_a   1.000
_cell.length_b   1.000
_cell.length_c   1.000
_cell.angle_alpha   90.00
_cell.angle_beta   90.00
_cell.angle_gamma   90.00
#
_symmetry.space_group_name_H-M   'P 1'
#
loop_
_entity.id
_entity.type
_entity.pdbx_description
1 polymer ?
#
loop_
_entity_poly.entity_id
_entity_poly.type
_entity_poly.pdbx_seq_one_letter_code
_entity_poly.pdbx_strand_id
1 'polypeptide(L)'
;MGSFVGDEVKTAPRGFNKEDKAIDLIKKKQYIFIKKYTDAEVLDSNFINEVSSVFKIIRPYFDYMSDVLTTDLNGVSLIED
;
A
#
# COMPACT_ATOMS: atom_id res chain seq x y z
N MET A 1 -4.09 -14.15 -0.86
CA MET A 1 -3.60 -12.82 -0.43
C MET A 1 -4.56 -12.32 0.63
N GLY A 2 -4.06 -11.87 1.79
CA GLY A 2 -4.92 -11.36 2.86
C GLY A 2 -5.62 -10.07 2.42
N SER A 3 -6.86 -9.88 2.84
CA SER A 3 -7.59 -8.63 2.61
C SER A 3 -6.83 -7.46 3.24
N PHE A 4 -6.88 -6.29 2.60
CA PHE A 4 -6.39 -5.05 3.21
C PHE A 4 -7.08 -4.85 4.56
N VAL A 5 -6.28 -4.76 5.62
CA VAL A 5 -6.77 -4.49 6.97
C VAL A 5 -6.65 -3.00 7.20
N GLY A 6 -7.74 -2.35 7.60
CA GLY A 6 -7.69 -0.95 8.02
C GLY A 6 -8.87 -0.09 7.60
N ASP A 7 -8.83 1.15 8.08
CA ASP A 7 -9.83 2.16 7.78
C ASP A 7 -9.72 2.69 6.35
N GLU A 8 -10.87 2.91 5.73
CA GLU A 8 -10.99 3.55 4.42
C GLU A 8 -12.04 4.67 4.48
N VAL A 9 -11.86 5.69 3.63
CA VAL A 9 -12.91 6.68 3.39
C VAL A 9 -13.94 6.13 2.40
N LYS A 10 -15.23 6.41 2.63
CA LYS A 10 -16.33 5.91 1.79
C LYS A 10 -16.33 6.49 0.37
N THR A 11 -15.78 7.68 0.21
CA THR A 11 -15.77 8.44 -1.05
C THR A 11 -14.35 8.82 -1.42
N ALA A 12 -14.11 9.15 -2.69
CA ALA A 12 -12.85 9.75 -3.11
C ALA A 12 -12.46 10.92 -2.18
N PRO A 13 -11.21 10.98 -1.68
CA PRO A 13 -10.74 12.14 -0.93
C PRO A 13 -10.82 13.40 -1.79
N ARG A 14 -10.96 14.55 -1.13
CA ARG A 14 -11.04 15.85 -1.82
C ARG A 14 -9.80 16.04 -2.69
N GLY A 15 -10.01 16.33 -3.98
CA GLY A 15 -8.92 16.51 -4.94
C GLY A 15 -8.66 15.33 -5.87
N PHE A 16 -9.19 14.14 -5.58
CA PHE A 16 -9.00 12.96 -6.42
C PHE A 16 -10.22 12.67 -7.28
N ASN A 17 -9.99 12.28 -8.54
CA ASN A 17 -11.07 11.84 -9.43
C ASN A 17 -11.63 10.50 -8.92
N LYS A 18 -12.96 10.39 -8.83
CA LYS A 18 -13.65 9.14 -8.46
C LYS A 18 -13.44 8.02 -9.47
N GLU A 19 -13.09 8.35 -10.71
CA GLU A 19 -12.85 7.43 -11.81
C GLU A 19 -11.35 7.07 -11.96
N ASP A 20 -10.50 7.59 -11.08
CA ASP A 20 -9.09 7.21 -11.06
C ASP A 20 -8.96 5.69 -10.85
N LYS A 21 -8.16 5.03 -11.69
CA LYS A 21 -7.95 3.58 -11.62
C LYS A 21 -7.36 3.14 -10.27
N ALA A 22 -6.68 4.04 -9.57
CA ALA A 22 -6.10 3.80 -8.26
C ALA A 22 -6.96 4.35 -7.09
N ILE A 23 -8.19 4.82 -7.34
CA ILE A 23 -9.00 5.50 -6.31
C ILE A 23 -9.26 4.61 -5.09
N ASP A 24 -9.41 3.30 -5.28
CA ASP A 24 -9.64 2.35 -4.19
C ASP A 24 -8.42 2.18 -3.29
N LEU A 25 -7.22 2.45 -3.83
CA LEU A 25 -5.97 2.50 -3.08
C LEU A 25 -5.87 3.82 -2.31
N ILE A 26 -6.17 4.94 -2.98
CA ILE A 26 -6.12 6.30 -2.40
C ILE A 26 -7.10 6.47 -1.23
N LYS A 27 -8.22 5.73 -1.23
CA LYS A 27 -9.19 5.74 -0.11
C LYS A 27 -8.67 5.09 1.17
N LYS A 28 -7.62 4.27 1.12
CA LYS A 28 -7.08 3.56 2.28
C LYS A 28 -6.29 4.53 3.15
N LYS A 29 -6.68 4.63 4.43
CA LYS A 29 -5.93 5.45 5.41
C LYS A 29 -4.71 4.74 5.97
N GLN A 30 -4.65 3.42 5.81
CA GLN A 30 -3.62 2.60 6.42
C GLN A 30 -2.63 2.09 5.37
N TYR A 31 -1.36 2.20 5.72
CA TYR A 31 -0.22 1.80 4.91
C TYR A 31 0.36 0.48 5.42
N ILE A 32 -0.53 -0.49 5.71
CA ILE A 32 -0.18 -1.72 6.43
C ILE A 32 -0.59 -2.93 5.60
N PHE A 33 0.37 -3.83 5.40
CA PHE A 33 0.15 -5.12 4.76
C PHE A 33 0.56 -6.21 5.74
N ILE A 34 -0.36 -7.14 5.99
CA ILE A 34 -0.12 -8.28 6.86
C ILE A 34 -0.25 -9.55 6.03
N LYS A 35 0.86 -10.27 5.87
CA LYS A 35 0.85 -11.66 5.41
C LYS A 35 1.22 -12.54 6.59
N LYS A 36 0.31 -13.43 6.97
CA LYS A 36 0.53 -14.43 8.02
C LYS A 36 1.19 -15.65 7.38
N TYR A 37 2.08 -16.28 8.13
CA TYR A 37 2.73 -17.52 7.77
C TYR A 37 2.50 -18.54 8.90
N THR A 38 2.39 -19.80 8.51
CA THR A 38 2.41 -20.95 9.41
C THR A 38 3.85 -21.29 9.80
N ASP A 39 4.02 -22.02 10.91
CA ASP A 39 5.34 -22.47 11.35
C ASP A 39 6.05 -23.31 10.27
N ALA A 40 5.29 -24.12 9.52
CA ALA A 40 5.83 -24.92 8.43
C ALA A 40 6.39 -24.04 7.30
N GLU A 41 5.70 -22.96 6.92
CA GLU A 41 6.17 -22.01 5.90
C GLU A 41 7.40 -21.24 6.38
N VAL A 42 7.49 -20.91 7.67
CA VAL A 42 8.65 -20.22 8.24
C VAL A 42 9.89 -21.11 8.26
N LEU A 43 9.71 -22.42 8.48
CA LEU A 43 10.79 -23.40 8.52
C LEU A 43 11.20 -23.90 7.13
N ASP A 44 10.46 -23.55 6.07
CA ASP A 44 10.78 -23.95 4.71
C ASP A 44 12.08 -23.27 4.23
N SER A 45 12.93 -24.04 3.54
CA SER A 45 14.19 -23.53 2.97
C SER A 45 14.01 -22.34 2.02
N ASN A 46 12.84 -22.19 1.42
CA ASN A 46 12.49 -21.13 0.48
C ASN A 46 11.83 -19.91 1.15
N PHE A 47 11.61 -19.94 2.47
CA PHE A 47 10.90 -18.89 3.20
C PHE A 47 11.41 -17.47 2.91
N ILE A 48 12.73 -17.28 2.90
CA ILE A 48 13.35 -15.97 2.65
C ILE A 48 13.05 -15.47 1.23
N ASN A 49 13.02 -16.36 0.24
CA ASN A 49 12.68 -15.99 -1.14
C ASN A 49 11.21 -15.60 -1.26
N GLU A 50 10.33 -16.34 -0.59
CA GLU A 50 8.89 -16.01 -0.50
C GLU A 50 8.67 -14.63 0.13
N VAL A 51 9.32 -14.36 1.26
CA VAL A 51 9.27 -13.05 1.92
C VAL A 51 9.78 -11.96 0.97
N SER A 52 10.94 -12.15 0.35
CA SER A 52 11.51 -11.18 -0.61
C SER A 52 10.55 -10.90 -1.78
N SER A 53 9.93 -11.94 -2.33
CA SER A 53 8.96 -11.84 -3.43
C SER A 53 7.74 -11.00 -3.02
N VAL A 54 7.20 -11.26 -1.83
CA VAL A 54 6.06 -10.51 -1.29
C VAL A 54 6.37 -9.02 -1.12
N PHE A 55 7.54 -8.68 -0.57
CA PHE A 55 7.96 -7.27 -0.46
C PHE A 55 8.10 -6.59 -1.82
N LYS A 56 8.64 -7.28 -2.83
CA LYS A 56 8.75 -6.75 -4.19
C LYS A 56 7.39 -6.50 -4.83
N ILE A 57 6.41 -7.39 -4.61
CA ILE A 57 5.04 -7.22 -5.11
C ILE A 57 4.37 -6.00 -4.48
N ILE A 58 4.63 -5.76 -3.19
CA ILE A 58 4.01 -4.68 -2.42
C ILE A 58 4.66 -3.31 -2.71
N ARG A 59 5.94 -3.30 -3.11
CA ARG A 59 6.73 -2.08 -3.29
C ARG A 59 6.09 -1.02 -4.20
N PRO A 60 5.51 -1.34 -5.38
CA PRO A 60 4.90 -0.32 -6.25
C PRO A 60 3.71 0.40 -5.60
N TYR A 61 2.91 -0.30 -4.79
CA TYR A 61 1.84 0.34 -4.02
C TYR A 61 2.41 1.32 -3.01
N PHE A 62 3.48 0.92 -2.32
CA PHE A 62 4.16 1.76 -1.35
C PHE A 62 4.68 3.05 -2.00
N ASP A 63 5.44 2.92 -3.10
CA ASP A 63 6.00 4.07 -3.80
C ASP A 63 4.89 5.03 -4.30
N TYR A 64 3.80 4.49 -4.87
CA TYR A 64 2.67 5.30 -5.34
C TYR A 64 1.94 6.04 -4.22
N MET A 65 1.58 5.34 -3.13
CA MET A 65 0.86 5.96 -2.03
C MET A 65 1.74 6.91 -1.23
N SER A 66 3.05 6.69 -1.17
CA SER A 66 4.00 7.68 -0.65
C SER A 66 3.90 8.96 -1.47
N ASP A 67 4.08 8.88 -2.79
CA ASP A 67 3.99 10.05 -3.66
C ASP A 67 2.65 10.79 -3.49
N VAL A 68 1.53 10.07 -3.60
CA VAL A 68 0.17 10.64 -3.50
C VAL A 68 -0.12 11.28 -2.14
N LEU A 69 0.36 10.72 -1.04
CA LEU A 69 0.08 11.25 0.31
C LEU A 69 1.08 12.32 0.75
N THR A 70 2.26 12.37 0.11
CA THR A 70 3.30 13.37 0.40
C THR A 70 3.38 14.46 -0.64
N THR A 71 2.50 14.50 -1.64
CA THR A 71 2.39 15.61 -2.60
C THR A 71 0.98 16.17 -2.66
N ASP A 72 0.87 17.46 -2.96
CA ASP A 72 -0.40 18.10 -3.25
C ASP A 72 -0.85 17.81 -4.70
N LEU A 73 -2.04 18.32 -5.09
CA LEU A 73 -2.60 18.12 -6.43
C LEU A 73 -1.76 18.74 -7.57
N ASN A 74 -0.78 19.58 -7.24
CA ASN A 74 0.13 20.20 -8.18
C ASN A 74 1.51 19.50 -8.20
N GLY A 75 1.67 18.39 -7.47
CA GLY A 75 2.92 17.65 -7.35
C GLY A 75 3.95 18.30 -6.43
N VAL A 76 3.53 19.25 -5.58
CA VAL A 76 4.41 19.88 -4.60
C VAL A 76 4.48 19.02 -3.35
N SER A 77 5.69 18.71 -2.89
CA SER A 77 5.90 17.95 -1.65
C SER A 77 5.24 18.65 -0.45
N LEU A 78 4.50 17.88 0.35
CA LEU A 78 3.92 18.28 1.63
C LEU A 78 4.89 18.10 2.79
N ILE A 79 6.05 17.50 2.55
CA ILE A 79 7.12 17.35 3.54
C ILE A 79 8.05 18.55 3.41
N GLU A 80 8.22 19.30 4.50
CA GLU A 80 9.26 20.33 4.64
C GLU A 80 10.59 19.67 5.05
N ASP A 81 11.71 20.21 4.56
CA ASP A 81 13.08 19.77 4.87
C ASP A 81 13.47 19.96 6.35
#